data_AF-A0A1V5RDV9-F1
#
_entry.id   AF-A0A1V5RDV9-F1
#
_cell.length_a   1.000
_cell.length_b   1.000
_cell.length_c   1.000
_cell.angle_alpha   90.00
_cell.angle_beta   90.00
_cell.angle_gamma   90.00
#
_symmetry.space_group_name_H-M   'P 1'
#
loop_
_entity.id
_entity.type
_entity.pdbx_description
1 polymer ?
#
loop_
_entity_poly.entity_id
_entity_poly.type
_entity_poly.pdbx_seq_one_letter_code
_entity_poly.pdbx_strand_id
1 'polypeptide(L)'
;MLAADLEPVAAVHGFAFSADQRLVNGTHRRIELELAELHDWRAVPELANLGDPGAYRTTFTLGPVETSRRYFLQFDRVCDRADIVLNGQALAPLLVPPWRCEVTGLLRAGENTLTITVTPTLRNQLVGYADAGSKDHRQYKGGVKMPSGLIGAVQVCALRE
;
A
#
# COMPACT_ATOMS: atom_id res chain seq x y z
N MET A 1 -6.30 -9.27 18.21
CA MET A 1 -7.23 -8.16 18.49
C MET A 1 -6.40 -6.94 18.93
N LEU A 2 -5.83 -6.20 17.98
CA LEU A 2 -4.92 -5.06 18.21
C LEU A 2 -5.56 -3.71 17.81
N ALA A 3 -6.82 -3.71 17.35
CA ALA A 3 -7.55 -2.52 16.92
C ALA A 3 -8.41 -1.90 18.04
N ALA A 4 -8.43 -2.49 19.24
CA ALA A 4 -9.33 -2.06 20.31
C ALA A 4 -8.90 -0.74 20.97
N ASP A 5 -7.65 -0.31 20.79
CA ASP A 5 -7.06 0.91 21.36
C ASP A 5 -7.15 2.12 20.43
N LEU A 6 -7.55 1.95 19.17
CA LEU A 6 -7.67 3.05 18.20
C LEU A 6 -9.12 3.32 17.82
N GLU A 7 -9.45 4.60 17.67
CA GLU A 7 -10.73 5.05 17.14
C GLU A 7 -10.54 5.76 15.79
N PRO A 8 -11.26 5.35 14.73
CA PRO A 8 -11.18 6.02 13.44
C PRO A 8 -11.64 7.49 13.52
N VAL A 9 -10.83 8.38 12.96
CA VAL A 9 -11.11 9.82 12.85
C VAL A 9 -11.45 10.20 11.41
N ALA A 10 -10.77 9.61 10.43
CA ALA A 10 -11.04 9.82 9.02
C ALA A 10 -10.66 8.59 8.19
N ALA A 11 -11.45 8.29 7.17
CA ALA A 11 -11.06 7.36 6.11
C ALA A 11 -10.19 8.08 5.07
N VAL A 12 -9.20 7.37 4.54
CA VAL A 12 -8.32 7.85 3.46
C VAL A 12 -8.62 7.01 2.22
N HIS A 13 -9.03 7.66 1.13
CA HIS A 13 -9.56 7.01 -0.08
C HIS A 13 -9.14 7.79 -1.35
N GLY A 14 -9.46 7.26 -2.53
CA GLY A 14 -9.19 7.94 -3.80
C GLY A 14 -7.69 7.98 -4.09
N PHE A 15 -7.09 6.79 -4.20
CA PHE A 15 -5.67 6.67 -4.46
C PHE A 15 -5.41 6.61 -5.95
N ALA A 16 -4.59 7.56 -6.44
CA ALA A 16 -3.90 7.40 -7.70
C ALA A 16 -2.76 6.39 -7.49
N PHE A 17 -2.73 5.35 -8.31
CA PHE A 17 -1.72 4.30 -8.26
C PHE A 17 -0.82 4.38 -9.48
N SER A 18 0.46 4.10 -9.28
CA SER A 18 1.38 3.89 -10.39
C SER A 18 2.47 2.86 -10.11
N ALA A 19 2.90 2.17 -11.16
CA ALA A 19 4.03 1.25 -11.12
C ALA A 19 4.72 1.14 -12.48
N ASP A 20 5.99 0.77 -12.46
CA ASP A 20 6.77 0.46 -13.66
C ASP A 20 7.11 -1.03 -13.64
N GLN A 21 6.26 -1.83 -14.29
CA GLN A 21 6.41 -3.28 -14.28
C GLN A 21 7.50 -3.70 -15.26
N ARG A 22 8.48 -4.44 -14.78
CA ARG A 22 9.45 -5.11 -15.65
C ARG A 22 8.85 -6.36 -16.28
N LEU A 23 8.87 -6.44 -17.60
CA LEU A 23 8.42 -7.60 -18.37
C LEU A 23 9.54 -8.62 -18.54
N VAL A 24 9.17 -9.84 -18.96
CA VAL A 24 10.09 -10.98 -19.07
C VAL A 24 11.24 -10.72 -20.05
N ASN A 25 11.00 -9.94 -21.10
CA ASN A 25 11.98 -9.53 -22.10
C ASN A 25 12.87 -8.35 -21.66
N GLY A 26 12.69 -7.84 -20.44
CA GLY A 26 13.45 -6.72 -19.88
C GLY A 26 12.91 -5.32 -20.22
N THR A 27 11.85 -5.21 -21.03
CA THR A 27 11.17 -3.92 -21.23
C THR A 27 10.29 -3.58 -20.02
N HIS A 28 9.87 -2.32 -19.92
CA HIS A 28 8.99 -1.86 -18.85
C HIS A 28 7.61 -1.50 -19.40
N ARG A 29 6.58 -1.75 -18.60
CA ARG A 29 5.21 -1.32 -18.83
C ARG A 29 4.80 -0.39 -17.70
N ARG A 30 4.47 0.85 -18.05
CA ARG A 30 3.87 1.81 -17.12
C ARG A 30 2.43 1.39 -16.82
N ILE A 31 2.06 1.39 -15.54
CA ILE A 31 0.70 1.16 -15.06
C ILE A 31 0.29 2.39 -14.27
N GLU A 32 -0.89 2.94 -14.59
CA GLU A 32 -1.51 4.06 -13.89
C GLU A 32 -2.99 3.75 -13.72
N LEU A 33 -3.49 3.83 -12.49
CA LEU A 33 -4.86 3.47 -12.14
C LEU A 33 -5.41 4.47 -11.11
N GLU A 34 -6.71 4.73 -11.18
CA GLU A 34 -7.45 5.38 -10.10
C GLU A 34 -8.18 4.31 -9.29
N LEU A 35 -7.82 4.18 -8.01
CA LEU A 35 -8.34 3.14 -7.14
C LEU A 35 -9.35 3.73 -6.17
N ALA A 36 -10.63 3.48 -6.43
CA ALA A 36 -11.72 3.83 -5.51
C ALA A 36 -11.62 3.01 -4.21
N GLU A 37 -11.24 1.75 -4.32
CA GLU A 37 -11.02 0.82 -3.21
C GLU A 37 -9.66 0.13 -3.36
N LEU A 38 -9.11 -0.28 -2.22
CA LEU A 38 -7.82 -0.96 -2.16
C LEU A 38 -8.03 -2.48 -2.03
N HIS A 39 -7.69 -3.18 -3.10
CA HIS A 39 -7.83 -4.63 -3.20
C HIS A 39 -6.47 -5.32 -3.25
N ASP A 40 -6.51 -6.62 -2.94
CA ASP A 40 -5.41 -7.52 -3.27
C ASP A 40 -5.08 -7.41 -4.76
N TRP A 41 -3.82 -7.12 -5.11
CA TRP A 41 -3.39 -7.00 -6.50
C TRP A 41 -3.70 -8.22 -7.36
N ARG A 42 -3.85 -9.41 -6.75
CA ARG A 42 -4.28 -10.61 -7.47
C ARG A 42 -5.67 -10.49 -8.09
N ALA A 43 -6.54 -9.64 -7.53
CA ALA A 43 -7.88 -9.37 -8.04
C ALA A 43 -7.92 -8.22 -9.05
N VAL A 44 -6.80 -7.51 -9.26
CA VAL A 44 -6.67 -6.41 -10.23
C VAL A 44 -5.87 -6.93 -11.44
N PRO A 45 -6.50 -7.16 -12.60
CA PRO A 45 -5.85 -7.81 -13.75
C PRO A 45 -4.50 -7.21 -14.15
N GLU A 46 -4.36 -5.88 -14.09
CA GLU A 46 -3.17 -5.14 -14.43
C GLU A 46 -2.02 -5.40 -13.43
N LEU A 47 -2.35 -5.67 -12.17
CA LEU A 47 -1.40 -5.79 -11.04
C LEU A 47 -1.12 -7.25 -10.64
N ALA A 48 -1.90 -8.21 -11.14
CA ALA A 48 -1.83 -9.61 -10.71
C ALA A 48 -0.47 -10.31 -10.96
N ASN A 49 0.40 -9.72 -11.78
CA ASN A 49 1.77 -10.17 -12.05
C ASN A 49 2.82 -9.12 -11.66
N LEU A 50 2.44 -8.07 -10.93
CA LEU A 50 3.36 -7.03 -10.50
C LEU A 50 4.23 -7.55 -9.35
N GLY A 51 5.55 -7.49 -9.53
CA GLY A 51 6.55 -7.73 -8.47
C GLY A 51 7.46 -6.54 -8.23
N ASP A 52 7.29 -5.47 -9.01
CA ASP A 52 7.98 -4.20 -8.83
C ASP A 52 7.20 -3.29 -7.84
N PRO A 53 7.85 -2.27 -7.25
CA PRO A 53 7.18 -1.35 -6.34
C PRO A 53 6.00 -0.62 -6.98
N GLY A 54 4.90 -0.51 -6.23
CA GLY A 54 3.70 0.26 -6.60
C GLY A 54 3.46 1.43 -5.66
N ALA A 55 3.33 2.63 -6.20
CA ALA A 55 3.14 3.87 -5.47
C ALA A 55 1.67 4.30 -5.47
N TYR A 56 1.09 4.45 -4.29
CA TYR A 56 -0.22 5.03 -4.03
C TYR A 56 -0.04 6.47 -3.58
N ARG A 57 -0.83 7.39 -4.14
CA ARG A 57 -0.82 8.81 -3.81
C ARG A 57 -2.24 9.30 -3.61
N THR A 58 -2.45 10.11 -2.59
CA THR A 58 -3.74 10.76 -2.35
C THR A 58 -3.56 12.02 -1.50
N THR A 59 -4.61 12.83 -1.47
CA THR A 59 -4.79 13.90 -0.49
C THR A 59 -6.06 13.65 0.30
N PHE A 60 -6.05 14.05 1.58
CA PHE A 60 -7.24 13.96 2.42
C PHE A 60 -7.33 15.17 3.34
N THR A 61 -8.55 15.56 3.70
CA THR A 61 -8.81 16.73 4.53
C THR A 61 -9.22 16.29 5.94
N LEU A 62 -8.63 16.92 6.95
CA LEU A 62 -9.01 16.75 8.34
C LEU A 62 -9.63 18.04 8.90
N GLY A 63 -10.52 17.86 9.87
CA GLY A 63 -10.93 18.95 10.75
C GLY A 63 -9.81 19.39 11.70
N PRO A 64 -10.14 20.12 12.77
CA PRO A 64 -9.17 20.46 13.81
C PRO A 64 -8.46 19.21 14.36
N VAL A 65 -7.13 19.28 14.47
CA VAL A 65 -6.29 18.20 15.02
C VAL A 65 -5.86 18.59 16.43
N GLU A 66 -6.32 17.85 17.43
CA GLU A 66 -6.00 18.12 18.85
C GLU A 66 -4.55 17.76 19.17
N THR A 67 -3.76 18.69 19.69
CA THR A 67 -2.32 18.47 19.96
C THR A 67 -2.04 17.57 21.17
N SER A 68 -3.01 17.42 22.08
CA SER A 68 -2.91 16.53 23.24
C SER A 68 -3.10 15.05 22.88
N ARG A 69 -3.66 14.74 21.72
CA ARG A 69 -3.98 13.38 21.29
C ARG A 69 -2.88 12.76 20.45
N ARG A 70 -2.78 11.43 20.52
CA ARG A 70 -1.88 10.64 19.68
C ARG A 70 -2.65 10.12 18.48
N TYR A 71 -2.04 10.22 17.29
CA TYR A 71 -2.66 9.80 16.04
C TYR A 71 -1.83 8.75 15.32
N PHE A 72 -2.52 7.88 14.61
CA PHE A 72 -1.94 6.79 13.85
C PHE A 72 -2.51 6.76 12.43
N LEU A 73 -1.67 6.46 11.44
CA LEU A 73 -2.17 5.87 10.20
C LEU A 73 -2.32 4.38 10.44
N GLN A 74 -3.54 3.88 10.28
CA GLN A 74 -3.92 2.48 10.42
C GLN A 74 -4.27 1.90 9.04
N PHE A 75 -3.76 0.72 8.77
CA PHE A 75 -4.01 -0.03 7.54
C PHE A 75 -4.67 -1.35 7.92
N ASP A 76 -5.62 -1.83 7.14
CA ASP A 76 -6.17 -3.18 7.33
C ASP A 76 -5.09 -4.24 7.06
N ARG A 77 -4.40 -4.12 5.92
CA ARG A 77 -3.32 -5.03 5.55
C ARG A 77 -2.36 -4.43 4.53
N VAL A 78 -1.07 -4.66 4.78
CA VAL A 78 0.05 -4.38 3.87
C VAL A 78 0.67 -5.70 3.42
N CYS A 79 0.99 -5.84 2.14
CA CYS A 79 1.68 -7.00 1.57
C CYS A 79 2.75 -6.55 0.54
N ASP A 80 4.06 -6.55 0.83
CA ASP A 80 4.71 -7.05 2.06
C ASP A 80 5.41 -5.94 2.86
N ARG A 81 5.95 -4.91 2.20
CA ARG A 81 6.54 -3.73 2.83
C ARG A 81 5.86 -2.46 2.31
N ALA A 82 5.55 -1.52 3.21
CA ALA A 82 5.09 -0.18 2.87
C ALA A 82 6.06 0.89 3.38
N ASP A 83 6.58 1.70 2.46
CA ASP A 83 7.31 2.93 2.74
C ASP A 83 6.33 4.11 2.69
N ILE A 84 6.24 4.90 3.76
CA ILE A 84 5.18 5.90 3.95
C ILE A 84 5.79 7.30 4.06
N VAL A 85 5.22 8.24 3.32
CA VAL A 85 5.54 9.67 3.40
C VAL A 85 4.23 10.44 3.62
N LEU A 86 4.16 11.16 4.74
CA LEU A 86 3.03 12.02 5.10
C LEU A 86 3.50 13.47 5.13
N ASN A 87 2.83 14.35 4.39
CA ASN A 87 3.15 15.79 4.36
C ASN A 87 4.62 16.11 4.02
N GLY A 88 5.25 15.25 3.22
CA GLY A 88 6.68 15.35 2.84
C GLY A 88 7.65 14.71 3.84
N GLN A 89 7.18 14.22 4.99
CA GLN A 89 8.01 13.55 5.99
C GLN A 89 7.95 12.03 5.84
N ALA A 90 9.12 11.41 5.63
CA ALA A 90 9.25 9.96 5.62
C ALA A 90 9.10 9.38 7.02
N LEU A 91 8.33 8.30 7.12
CA LEU A 91 8.08 7.55 8.35
C LEU A 91 8.89 6.27 8.36
N ALA A 92 8.96 5.61 9.52
CA ALA A 92 9.47 4.25 9.58
C ALA A 92 8.57 3.33 8.72
N PRO A 93 9.16 2.44 7.90
CA PRO A 93 8.41 1.54 7.03
C PRO A 93 7.63 0.51 7.85
N LEU A 94 6.50 0.04 7.30
CA LEU A 94 5.75 -1.09 7.83
C LEU A 94 6.18 -2.38 7.13
N LEU A 95 6.60 -3.37 7.92
CA LEU A 95 7.04 -4.68 7.41
C LEU A 95 6.24 -5.85 8.00
N VAL A 96 5.69 -5.67 9.20
CA VAL A 96 4.92 -6.70 9.92
C VAL A 96 3.80 -6.05 10.73
N PRO A 97 2.76 -6.81 11.13
CA PRO A 97 1.72 -6.31 12.02
C PRO A 97 2.27 -5.86 13.40
N PRO A 98 1.59 -4.93 14.09
CA PRO A 98 0.38 -4.23 13.65
C PRO A 98 0.66 -3.25 12.50
N TRP A 99 -0.23 -3.22 11.51
CA TRP A 99 -0.10 -2.35 10.34
C TRP A 99 -0.51 -0.91 10.66
N ARG A 100 0.28 -0.25 11.50
CA ARG A 100 0.06 1.13 11.92
C ARG A 100 1.36 1.83 12.24
N CYS A 101 1.40 3.13 11.98
CA CYS A 101 2.50 4.00 12.40
C CYS A 101 1.95 5.26 13.07
N GLU A 102 2.66 5.73 14.10
CA GLU A 102 2.32 6.96 14.79
C GLU A 102 2.64 8.17 13.90
N VAL A 103 1.69 9.09 13.80
CA VAL A 103 1.77 10.33 13.00
C VAL A 103 1.44 11.57 13.84
N THR A 104 1.51 11.44 15.17
CA THR A 104 1.32 12.53 16.13
C THR A 104 2.24 13.71 15.77
N GLY A 105 1.66 14.91 15.68
CA GLY A 105 2.38 16.13 15.31
C GLY A 105 2.70 16.29 13.82
N LEU A 106 2.37 15.31 12.97
CA LEU A 106 2.61 15.36 11.52
C LEU A 106 1.36 15.73 10.72
N LEU A 107 0.19 15.49 11.29
CA LEU A 107 -1.10 15.84 10.70
C LEU A 107 -1.35 17.35 10.78
N ARG A 108 -2.06 17.86 9.77
CA ARG A 108 -2.48 19.25 9.66
C ARG A 108 -4.00 19.33 9.66
N ALA A 109 -4.56 20.36 10.27
CA ALA A 109 -5.94 20.74 9.97
C ALA A 109 -6.01 21.22 8.51
N GLY A 110 -7.04 20.80 7.78
CA GLY A 110 -7.13 20.98 6.34
C GLY A 110 -6.45 19.84 5.57
N GLU A 111 -5.82 20.17 4.45
CA GLU A 111 -5.26 19.19 3.51
C GLU A 111 -3.97 18.53 4.02
N ASN A 112 -3.89 17.22 3.84
CA ASN A 112 -2.72 16.39 4.08
C ASN A 112 -2.40 15.58 2.81
N THR A 113 -1.11 15.41 2.51
CA THR A 113 -0.64 14.61 1.37
C THR A 113 -0.07 13.29 1.87
N LEU A 114 -0.46 12.18 1.23
CA LEU A 114 0.01 10.85 1.59
C LEU A 114 0.55 10.14 0.35
N THR A 115 1.76 9.61 0.48
CA THR A 115 2.36 8.68 -0.48
C THR A 115 2.73 7.39 0.25
N ILE A 116 2.33 6.26 -0.33
CA ILE A 116 2.69 4.94 0.17
C ILE A 116 3.27 4.15 -1.00
N THR A 117 4.50 3.67 -0.87
CA THR A 117 5.10 2.77 -1.84
C THR A 117 5.11 1.36 -1.27
N VAL A 118 4.39 0.45 -1.92
CA VAL A 118 4.38 -0.96 -1.55
C VAL A 118 5.39 -1.73 -2.41
N THR A 119 6.31 -2.43 -1.75
CA THR A 119 7.20 -3.39 -2.40
C THR A 119 6.69 -4.81 -2.10
N PRO A 120 6.20 -5.56 -3.10
CA PRO A 120 5.77 -6.94 -2.91
C PRO A 120 6.96 -7.92 -2.94
N THR A 121 6.72 -9.19 -2.63
CA THR A 121 7.64 -10.26 -3.09
C THR A 121 7.61 -10.44 -4.62
N LEU A 122 8.68 -11.00 -5.19
CA LEU A 122 8.76 -11.31 -6.62
C LEU A 122 7.86 -12.48 -7.07
N ARG A 123 7.20 -13.18 -6.14
CA ARG A 123 6.52 -14.46 -6.43
C ARG A 123 5.52 -14.35 -7.58
N ASN A 124 4.69 -13.32 -7.58
CA ASN A 124 3.64 -13.16 -8.61
C ASN A 124 4.22 -12.85 -9.99
N GLN A 125 5.28 -12.05 -10.05
CA GLN A 125 6.01 -11.74 -11.28
C GLN A 125 6.70 -12.98 -11.85
N LEU A 126 7.35 -13.80 -11.01
CA LEU A 126 8.03 -15.02 -11.45
C LEU A 126 7.04 -16.07 -11.96
N VAL A 127 5.87 -16.21 -11.32
CA VAL A 127 4.76 -17.03 -11.85
C VAL A 127 4.30 -16.48 -13.21
N GLY A 128 4.08 -15.16 -13.32
CA GLY A 128 3.69 -14.52 -14.58
C GLY A 128 4.70 -14.72 -15.71
N TYR A 129 6.00 -14.67 -15.43
CA TYR A 129 7.05 -14.96 -16.41
C TYR A 129 7.03 -16.42 -16.88
N ALA A 130 6.82 -17.36 -15.96
CA ALA A 130 6.74 -18.77 -16.28
C ALA A 130 5.50 -19.09 -17.15
N ASP A 131 4.36 -18.48 -16.83
CA ASP A 131 3.11 -18.61 -17.58
C ASP A 131 3.23 -17.96 -18.97
N ALA A 132 4.03 -16.91 -19.12
CA ALA A 132 4.43 -16.32 -20.40
C ALA A 132 5.46 -17.16 -21.19
N GLY A 133 5.82 -18.35 -20.72
CA GLY A 133 6.68 -19.29 -21.44
C GLY A 133 8.18 -19.14 -21.19
N SER A 134 8.60 -18.38 -20.17
CA SER A 134 10.01 -18.23 -19.84
C SER A 134 10.62 -19.55 -19.35
N LYS A 135 11.68 -20.02 -20.04
CA LYS A 135 12.39 -21.25 -19.67
C LYS A 135 13.18 -21.11 -18.37
N ASP A 136 13.70 -19.92 -18.07
CA ASP A 136 14.50 -19.62 -16.88
C ASP A 136 13.66 -19.59 -15.58
N HIS A 137 12.35 -19.45 -15.74
CA HIS A 137 11.39 -19.35 -14.63
C HIS A 137 10.44 -20.55 -14.57
N ARG A 138 10.69 -21.63 -15.33
CA ARG A 138 9.79 -22.79 -15.46
C ARG A 138 9.37 -23.43 -14.12
N GLN A 139 10.21 -23.32 -13.09
CA GLN A 139 9.93 -23.80 -11.72
C GLN A 139 8.75 -23.09 -11.05
N TYR A 140 8.33 -21.92 -11.54
CA TYR A 140 7.19 -21.17 -11.03
C TYR A 140 5.89 -21.41 -11.82
N LYS A 141 5.93 -22.19 -12.91
CA LYS A 141 4.79 -22.39 -13.81
C LYS A 141 3.59 -23.01 -13.07
N GLY A 142 2.41 -22.40 -13.20
CA GLY A 142 1.20 -22.82 -12.48
C GLY A 142 1.29 -22.66 -10.95
N GLY A 143 2.28 -21.91 -10.46
CA GLY A 143 2.45 -21.66 -9.03
C GLY A 143 1.36 -20.76 -8.46
N VAL A 144 1.06 -20.94 -7.17
CA VAL A 144 0.12 -20.07 -6.46
C VAL A 144 0.70 -18.66 -6.28
N LYS A 145 -0.10 -17.65 -6.63
CA LYS A 145 0.19 -16.24 -6.41
C LYS A 145 -0.15 -15.82 -4.98
N MET A 146 0.67 -14.95 -4.42
CA MET A 146 0.57 -14.45 -3.05
C MET A 146 -0.15 -13.09 -2.99
N PRO A 147 -0.85 -12.78 -1.89
CA PRO A 147 -1.40 -11.44 -1.66
C PRO A 147 -0.34 -10.35 -1.85
N SER A 148 -0.70 -9.21 -2.42
CA SER A 148 0.20 -8.08 -2.62
C SER A 148 -0.58 -6.76 -2.62
N GLY A 149 0.10 -5.67 -2.27
CA GLY A 149 -0.48 -4.33 -2.26
C GLY A 149 -1.01 -3.87 -0.90
N LEU A 150 -1.85 -2.83 -0.93
CA LEU A 150 -2.67 -2.41 0.19
C LEU A 150 -4.04 -3.08 0.05
N ILE A 151 -4.51 -3.73 1.11
CA ILE A 151 -5.76 -4.49 1.08
C ILE A 151 -6.65 -3.98 2.21
N GLY A 152 -7.82 -3.47 1.85
CA GLY A 152 -8.78 -2.90 2.80
C GLY A 152 -8.54 -1.42 3.09
N ALA A 153 -9.05 -0.95 4.22
CA ALA A 153 -9.08 0.46 4.57
C ALA A 153 -7.70 1.02 4.96
N VAL A 154 -7.52 2.31 4.66
CA VAL A 154 -6.50 3.17 5.27
C VAL A 154 -7.24 4.26 6.03
N GLN A 155 -6.87 4.46 7.29
CA GLN A 155 -7.57 5.37 8.19
C GLN A 155 -6.57 6.18 8.99
N VAL A 156 -6.94 7.43 9.28
CA VAL A 156 -6.38 8.16 10.40
C VAL A 156 -7.19 7.79 11.63
N CYS A 157 -6.50 7.35 12.68
CA CYS A 157 -7.11 7.00 13.95
C CYS A 157 -6.47 7.80 15.08
N ALA A 158 -7.23 8.03 16.15
CA ALA A 158 -6.72 8.52 17.42
C ALA A 158 -6.58 7.37 18.42
N LEU A 159 -5.63 7.50 19.35
CA LEU A 159 -5.53 6.59 20.49
C LEU A 159 -6.65 6.88 21.48
N ARG A 160 -7.41 5.84 21.83
CA ARG A 160 -8.42 5.87 22.89
C ARG A 160 -7.75 6.14 24.24
N GLU A 161 -8.46 6.90 25.07
CA GLU A 161 -8.11 7.10 26.49
C GLU A 161 -8.37 5.85 27.34
#